data_AF-A0A2A3ZJ35-F1
#
_entry.id   AF-A0A2A3ZJ35-F1
#
_cell.length_a   1.000
_cell.length_b   1.000
_cell.length_c   1.000
_cell.angle_alpha   90.00
_cell.angle_beta   90.00
_cell.angle_gamma   90.00
#
_symmetry.space_group_name_H-M   'P 1'
#
loop_
_entity.id
_entity.type
_entity.pdbx_description
1 polymer ?
#
loop_
_entity_poly.entity_id
_entity_poly.type
_entity_poly.pdbx_seq_one_letter_code
_entity_poly.pdbx_strand_id
1 'polypeptide(L)'
;MRTKIAVSAALGLGLVFGAGAPALSSNLTSTDEESATDLEAAVVPGQELERVTDGKIEKGETAYVDVTVATLWTDAKAPRKVDKPALGHPVDLDKWNKNLKDAEVRRGLTGKVETQAAYGSEVTILKTKGAWAQVAVKDQSTSKNKKGYPGWVPKKQLVENDRFGDLKDDQPRAVVTKKKSELEGIEFTKDTGAEITFNVDLPLIAQDVDDVRVALPGGGAAWIDVSDVDVYDTDGKPEKPSGDDLVETAKKFDGLRYLWAGVSPYGFDCSGFTYSIYRAHGIDIPRDSGEQATTGKKVAEGDLKAGDLLFFSTSSGTVHHVGMYVGDGKMIHSPNASKDVYVTDWKSWDTGNELSGARRII
;
A
#
# COMPACT_ATOMS: atom_id res chain seq x y z
N MET A 1 -5.28 23.86 14.93
CA MET A 1 -6.31 24.33 13.98
C MET A 1 -5.76 25.53 13.22
N ARG A 2 -5.03 25.29 12.12
CA ARG A 2 -4.78 26.32 11.11
C ARG A 2 -5.91 26.20 10.10
N THR A 3 -6.69 27.26 9.93
CA THR A 3 -7.76 27.30 8.93
C THR A 3 -7.09 27.48 7.57
N LYS A 4 -6.81 26.38 6.87
CA LYS A 4 -6.35 26.40 5.47
C LYS A 4 -7.56 26.77 4.61
N ILE A 5 -7.67 28.03 4.21
CA ILE A 5 -8.67 28.52 3.24
C ILE A 5 -7.93 28.67 1.91
N ALA A 6 -8.22 27.81 0.94
CA ALA A 6 -7.83 28.04 -0.44
C ALA A 6 -8.67 29.20 -1.01
N VAL A 7 -7.99 30.26 -1.48
CA VAL A 7 -8.63 31.34 -2.23
C VAL A 7 -9.02 30.77 -3.59
N SER A 8 -10.30 30.49 -3.77
CA SER A 8 -10.88 30.15 -5.07
C SER A 8 -10.96 31.41 -5.93
N ALA A 9 -10.00 31.60 -6.84
CA ALA A 9 -10.08 32.65 -7.83
C ALA A 9 -11.08 32.25 -8.93
N ALA A 10 -12.36 32.54 -8.70
CA ALA A 10 -13.34 32.63 -9.78
C ALA A 10 -13.05 33.90 -10.58
N LEU A 11 -12.49 33.79 -11.80
CA LEU A 11 -12.44 34.90 -12.73
C LEU A 11 -12.83 34.44 -14.14
N GLY A 12 -14.04 34.86 -14.52
CA GLY A 12 -14.45 34.90 -15.91
C GLY A 12 -13.61 35.89 -16.72
N LEU A 13 -13.46 35.56 -18.00
CA LEU A 13 -12.98 36.37 -19.12
C LEU A 13 -11.91 37.44 -18.83
N GLY A 14 -10.69 37.13 -19.26
CA GLY A 14 -9.82 38.08 -19.95
C GLY A 14 -8.83 38.83 -19.08
N LEU A 15 -7.58 38.36 -19.06
CA LEU A 15 -6.36 39.13 -19.36
C LEU A 15 -5.14 38.27 -19.05
N VAL A 16 -4.31 38.08 -20.08
CA VAL A 16 -2.97 37.48 -19.98
C VAL A 16 -2.10 38.36 -19.09
N PHE A 17 -1.63 37.85 -17.95
CA PHE A 17 -0.38 38.29 -17.33
C PHE A 17 0.27 37.10 -16.63
N GLY A 18 1.46 36.74 -17.11
CA GLY A 18 2.33 35.78 -16.46
C GLY A 18 2.99 36.37 -15.22
N ALA A 19 3.13 35.53 -14.20
CA ALA A 19 4.19 35.59 -13.20
C ALA A 19 4.19 34.22 -12.50
N GLY A 20 5.06 33.32 -12.97
CA GLY A 20 5.44 32.15 -12.18
C GLY A 20 6.12 32.63 -10.91
N ALA A 21 5.60 32.21 -9.76
CA ALA A 21 6.36 32.28 -8.52
C ALA A 21 7.24 31.02 -8.50
N PRO A 22 8.57 31.13 -8.38
CA PRO A 22 9.44 29.96 -8.32
C PRO A 22 9.19 29.21 -7.01
N ALA A 23 9.16 27.88 -7.09
CA ALA A 23 9.32 27.02 -5.93
C ALA A 23 10.68 27.35 -5.30
N LEU A 24 10.72 27.56 -3.98
CA LEU A 24 11.96 27.78 -3.23
C LEU A 24 12.25 26.54 -2.39
N SER A 25 13.40 25.91 -2.69
CA SER A 25 13.98 24.77 -1.96
C SER A 25 14.92 25.24 -0.83
N SER A 26 14.86 24.57 0.33
CA SER A 26 15.94 24.44 1.34
C SER A 26 15.48 23.47 2.44
N ASN A 27 16.22 22.47 2.95
CA ASN A 27 17.66 22.22 3.17
C ASN A 27 17.97 20.72 2.90
N LEU A 28 19.10 20.29 2.32
CA LEU A 28 20.54 20.41 2.67
C LEU A 28 20.96 19.81 4.03
N THR A 29 21.38 18.54 4.01
CA THR A 29 22.60 18.07 4.69
C THR A 29 23.29 16.95 3.90
N SER A 30 24.01 17.31 2.85
CA SER A 30 25.25 16.63 2.43
C SER A 30 25.91 17.44 1.32
N THR A 31 27.22 17.61 1.45
CA THR A 31 28.07 18.23 0.44
C THR A 31 28.16 17.30 -0.76
N ASP A 32 27.43 17.61 -1.83
CA ASP A 32 27.86 17.47 -3.23
C ASP A 32 26.78 18.15 -4.10
N GLU A 33 27.11 19.33 -4.63
CA GLU A 33 26.30 20.08 -5.60
C GLU A 33 26.37 19.39 -6.96
N GLU A 34 25.37 18.56 -7.29
CA GLU A 34 24.93 18.34 -8.66
C GLU A 34 23.50 17.75 -8.69
N SER A 35 22.57 18.48 -9.33
CA SER A 35 21.22 18.05 -9.74
C SER A 35 20.13 17.91 -8.66
N ALA A 36 19.74 19.00 -8.00
CA ALA A 36 18.36 19.14 -7.49
C ALA A 36 17.46 19.56 -8.65
N THR A 37 16.78 18.60 -9.28
CA THR A 37 15.71 18.90 -10.24
C THR A 37 14.49 19.40 -9.46
N ASP A 38 14.08 20.64 -9.69
CA ASP A 38 12.79 21.16 -9.24
C ASP A 38 11.68 20.24 -9.78
N LEU A 39 11.06 19.45 -8.89
CA LEU A 39 9.90 18.63 -9.24
C LEU A 39 8.70 19.57 -9.41
N GLU A 40 8.55 20.14 -10.60
CA GLU A 40 7.38 20.93 -10.97
C GLU A 40 6.20 19.97 -11.22
N ALA A 41 5.42 19.65 -10.19
CA ALA A 41 4.08 19.14 -10.40
C ALA A 41 3.31 20.18 -11.23
N ALA A 42 2.72 19.76 -12.36
CA ALA A 42 1.94 20.67 -13.18
C ALA A 42 0.77 21.20 -12.33
N VAL A 43 0.56 22.52 -12.32
CA VAL A 43 -0.57 23.11 -11.58
C VAL A 43 -1.87 22.54 -12.16
N VAL A 44 -2.50 21.61 -11.46
CA VAL A 44 -3.78 21.01 -11.85
C VAL A 44 -4.90 21.95 -11.39
N PRO A 45 -5.63 22.63 -12.32
CA PRO A 45 -6.77 23.46 -11.95
C PRO A 45 -7.85 22.63 -11.24
N GLY A 46 -8.57 23.23 -10.28
CA GLY A 46 -9.58 22.48 -9.49
C GLY A 46 -10.66 21.78 -10.33
N GLN A 47 -10.97 22.28 -11.53
CA GLN A 47 -11.89 21.67 -12.50
C GLN A 47 -11.39 20.32 -13.05
N GLU A 48 -10.08 20.07 -12.98
CA GLU A 48 -9.46 18.82 -13.42
C GLU A 48 -9.42 17.75 -12.33
N LEU A 49 -9.79 18.11 -11.09
CA LEU A 49 -9.89 17.19 -9.96
C LEU A 49 -11.29 16.56 -9.84
N GLU A 50 -12.26 17.06 -10.61
CA GLU A 50 -13.60 16.48 -10.62
C GLU A 50 -13.59 15.09 -11.25
N ARG A 51 -14.39 14.20 -10.67
CA ARG A 51 -14.65 12.87 -11.23
C ARG A 51 -15.35 13.02 -12.58
N VAL A 52 -14.79 12.44 -13.64
CA VAL A 52 -15.35 12.54 -15.01
C VAL A 52 -16.53 11.60 -15.23
N THR A 53 -16.59 10.50 -14.48
CA THR A 53 -17.60 9.45 -14.62
C THR A 53 -18.09 9.02 -13.24
N ASP A 54 -19.40 8.98 -13.02
CA ASP A 54 -19.93 8.31 -11.81
C ASP A 54 -19.82 6.79 -11.87
N GLY A 55 -19.34 6.27 -13.01
CA GLY A 55 -18.85 4.92 -13.28
C GLY A 55 -19.62 3.77 -12.67
N LYS A 56 -20.30 2.98 -13.49
CA LYS A 56 -20.77 1.67 -13.02
C LYS A 56 -19.55 0.79 -12.84
N ILE A 57 -19.49 0.02 -11.76
CA ILE A 57 -18.47 -1.02 -11.62
C ILE A 57 -18.87 -2.20 -12.50
N GLU A 58 -18.30 -2.32 -13.70
CA GLU A 58 -18.59 -3.38 -14.68
C GLU A 58 -17.36 -4.16 -15.14
N LYS A 59 -17.59 -5.34 -15.72
CA LYS A 59 -16.49 -6.25 -16.10
C LYS A 59 -15.62 -5.63 -17.20
N GLY A 60 -14.31 -5.66 -16.98
CA GLY A 60 -13.31 -5.22 -17.95
C GLY A 60 -12.79 -3.82 -17.67
N GLU A 61 -13.53 -3.02 -16.90
CA GLU A 61 -13.17 -1.67 -16.51
C GLU A 61 -12.10 -1.66 -15.42
N THR A 62 -11.43 -0.51 -15.34
CA THR A 62 -10.52 -0.15 -14.25
C THR A 62 -11.32 0.58 -13.17
N ALA A 63 -10.98 0.33 -11.91
CA ALA A 63 -11.50 1.07 -10.77
C ALA A 63 -10.38 1.22 -9.73
N TYR A 64 -10.63 2.05 -8.73
CA TYR A 64 -9.71 2.35 -7.65
C TYR A 64 -10.35 2.04 -6.30
N VAL A 65 -9.53 1.62 -5.36
CA VAL A 65 -9.98 1.39 -3.97
C VAL A 65 -10.27 2.74 -3.31
N ASP A 66 -11.51 2.90 -2.84
CA ASP A 66 -12.03 4.13 -2.24
C ASP A 66 -12.34 3.98 -0.75
N VAL A 67 -11.54 3.16 -0.06
CA VAL A 67 -11.52 3.01 1.41
C VAL A 67 -10.08 2.87 1.88
N THR A 68 -9.80 3.17 3.15
CA THR A 68 -8.46 3.03 3.76
C THR A 68 -7.73 1.76 3.31
N VAL A 69 -8.36 0.60 3.49
CA VAL A 69 -7.88 -0.68 2.97
C VAL A 69 -9.08 -1.58 2.65
N ALA A 70 -9.21 -2.02 1.40
CA ALA A 70 -10.20 -2.99 0.98
C ALA A 70 -9.68 -4.42 1.23
N THR A 71 -10.48 -5.24 1.92
CA THR A 71 -10.16 -6.65 2.13
C THR A 71 -10.78 -7.49 1.01
N LEU A 72 -9.96 -8.28 0.31
CA LEU A 72 -10.37 -9.13 -0.80
C LEU A 72 -10.75 -10.52 -0.30
N TRP A 73 -11.99 -10.92 -0.53
CA TRP A 73 -12.57 -12.16 -0.04
C TRP A 73 -12.49 -13.28 -1.08
N THR A 74 -12.46 -14.54 -0.63
CA THR A 74 -12.49 -15.70 -1.52
C THR A 74 -13.84 -15.84 -2.24
N ASP A 75 -14.93 -15.40 -1.60
CA ASP A 75 -16.29 -15.31 -2.17
C ASP A 75 -17.08 -14.17 -1.51
N ALA A 76 -18.09 -13.64 -2.20
CA ALA A 76 -19.02 -12.63 -1.66
C ALA A 76 -19.78 -13.06 -0.38
N LYS A 77 -19.86 -14.36 -0.10
CA LYS A 77 -20.46 -14.94 1.12
C LYS A 77 -19.43 -15.34 2.18
N ALA A 78 -18.13 -15.21 1.89
CA ALA A 78 -17.06 -15.55 2.83
C ALA A 78 -17.08 -14.73 4.13
N PRO A 79 -17.40 -13.41 4.14
CA PRO A 79 -17.40 -12.61 5.36
C PRO A 79 -18.32 -13.16 6.44
N ARG A 80 -17.84 -13.13 7.68
CA ARG A 80 -18.60 -13.52 8.87
C ARG A 80 -19.21 -12.28 9.53
N LYS A 81 -20.06 -12.49 10.54
CA LYS A 81 -20.64 -11.40 11.35
C LYS A 81 -19.57 -10.51 12.01
N VAL A 82 -18.48 -11.10 12.47
CA VAL A 82 -17.32 -10.42 13.07
C VAL A 82 -16.63 -9.47 12.08
N ASP A 83 -16.71 -9.77 10.79
CA ASP A 83 -15.99 -9.07 9.73
C ASP A 83 -16.75 -7.86 9.15
N LYS A 84 -17.99 -7.63 9.60
CA LYS A 84 -18.84 -6.52 9.14
C LYS A 84 -18.13 -5.15 9.09
N PRO A 85 -17.26 -4.76 10.04
CA PRO A 85 -16.57 -3.47 9.97
C PRO A 85 -15.63 -3.31 8.76
N ALA A 86 -15.07 -4.41 8.23
CA ALA A 86 -14.22 -4.39 7.03
C ALA A 86 -15.00 -4.30 5.71
N LEU A 87 -16.34 -4.34 5.76
CA LEU A 87 -17.23 -4.27 4.59
C LEU A 87 -17.85 -2.88 4.40
N GLY A 88 -17.44 -1.90 5.21
CA GLY A 88 -17.95 -0.53 5.20
C GLY A 88 -17.43 0.33 4.05
N HIS A 89 -18.02 1.52 3.91
CA HIS A 89 -17.47 2.69 3.21
C HIS A 89 -17.94 3.89 4.05
N PRO A 90 -17.09 4.44 4.94
CA PRO A 90 -15.73 3.99 5.23
C PRO A 90 -15.68 2.61 5.94
N VAL A 91 -14.53 1.95 5.88
CA VAL A 91 -14.22 0.76 6.71
C VAL A 91 -13.87 1.17 8.14
N ASP A 92 -14.07 0.27 9.09
CA ASP A 92 -13.68 0.47 10.50
C ASP A 92 -12.76 -0.69 10.93
N LEU A 93 -11.50 -0.59 10.52
CA LEU A 93 -10.49 -1.65 10.66
C LEU A 93 -9.98 -1.80 12.10
N ASP A 94 -10.04 -0.75 12.91
CA ASP A 94 -9.73 -0.83 14.34
C ASP A 94 -10.81 -1.63 15.08
N LYS A 95 -12.08 -1.38 14.80
CA LYS A 95 -13.17 -2.20 15.33
C LYS A 95 -13.11 -3.62 14.80
N TRP A 96 -12.73 -3.83 13.53
CA TRP A 96 -12.52 -5.17 13.01
C TRP A 96 -11.41 -5.89 13.80
N ASN A 97 -10.25 -5.26 13.98
CA ASN A 97 -9.15 -5.80 14.78
C ASN A 97 -9.57 -6.10 16.22
N LYS A 98 -10.38 -5.24 16.84
CA LYS A 98 -10.96 -5.46 18.17
C LYS A 98 -11.91 -6.66 18.20
N ASN A 99 -12.71 -6.87 17.16
CA ASN A 99 -13.54 -8.08 17.04
C ASN A 99 -12.70 -9.34 16.85
N LEU A 100 -11.51 -9.21 16.24
CA LEU A 100 -10.53 -10.28 16.01
C LEU A 100 -9.46 -10.38 17.12
N LYS A 101 -9.72 -9.85 18.33
CA LYS A 101 -8.72 -9.90 19.42
C LYS A 101 -8.38 -11.33 19.87
N ASP A 102 -9.34 -12.24 19.75
CA ASP A 102 -9.15 -13.66 20.06
C ASP A 102 -8.44 -14.37 18.90
N ALA A 103 -7.41 -15.17 19.23
CA ALA A 103 -6.54 -15.79 18.23
C ALA A 103 -7.29 -16.83 17.36
N GLU A 104 -8.26 -17.56 17.91
CA GLU A 104 -9.06 -18.53 17.15
C GLU A 104 -10.01 -17.81 16.19
N VAL A 105 -10.69 -16.76 16.68
CA VAL A 105 -11.56 -15.93 15.84
C VAL A 105 -10.77 -15.29 14.71
N ARG A 106 -9.56 -14.79 15.00
CA ARG A 106 -8.63 -14.22 14.00
C ARG A 106 -8.15 -15.26 13.00
N ARG A 107 -7.77 -16.47 13.46
CA ARG A 107 -7.37 -17.58 12.58
C ARG A 107 -8.49 -18.01 11.64
N GLY A 108 -9.75 -17.84 12.04
CA GLY A 108 -10.90 -18.12 11.19
C GLY A 108 -11.01 -17.27 9.90
N LEU A 109 -10.09 -16.33 9.65
CA LEU A 109 -9.92 -15.66 8.35
C LEU A 109 -9.22 -16.53 7.30
N THR A 110 -8.42 -17.53 7.71
CA THR A 110 -7.75 -18.45 6.79
C THR A 110 -8.79 -19.16 5.92
N GLY A 111 -8.61 -19.11 4.60
CA GLY A 111 -9.56 -19.65 3.62
C GLY A 111 -10.78 -18.75 3.32
N LYS A 112 -10.87 -17.56 3.93
CA LYS A 112 -11.92 -16.56 3.65
C LYS A 112 -11.43 -15.32 2.94
N VAL A 113 -10.16 -15.00 3.10
CA VAL A 113 -9.53 -13.79 2.59
C VAL A 113 -8.34 -14.16 1.71
N GLU A 114 -8.23 -13.46 0.58
CA GLU A 114 -7.20 -13.60 -0.46
C GLU A 114 -6.04 -12.63 -0.20
N THR A 115 -6.33 -11.32 -0.12
CA THR A 115 -5.35 -10.25 0.13
C THR A 115 -6.07 -8.98 0.64
N GLN A 116 -5.37 -7.85 0.72
CA GLN A 116 -5.97 -6.53 0.81
C GLN A 116 -5.41 -5.58 -0.27
N ALA A 117 -6.07 -4.45 -0.50
CA ALA A 117 -5.59 -3.38 -1.38
C ALA A 117 -5.78 -2.04 -0.68
N ALA A 118 -4.77 -1.17 -0.71
CA ALA A 118 -4.78 0.12 -0.02
C ALA A 118 -5.58 1.17 -0.80
N TYR A 119 -5.96 2.27 -0.14
CA TYR A 119 -6.59 3.42 -0.78
C TYR A 119 -5.84 3.86 -2.05
N GLY A 120 -6.58 4.13 -3.13
CA GLY A 120 -6.03 4.51 -4.44
C GLY A 120 -5.46 3.35 -5.27
N SER A 121 -5.39 2.12 -4.75
CA SER A 121 -4.89 0.96 -5.52
C SER A 121 -5.75 0.72 -6.77
N GLU A 122 -5.09 0.55 -7.91
CA GLU A 122 -5.75 0.20 -9.17
C GLU A 122 -6.19 -1.26 -9.19
N VAL A 123 -7.43 -1.49 -9.62
CA VAL A 123 -7.98 -2.84 -9.79
C VAL A 123 -8.68 -2.98 -11.14
N THR A 124 -8.53 -4.14 -11.78
CA THR A 124 -9.37 -4.51 -12.92
C THR A 124 -10.59 -5.28 -12.45
N ILE A 125 -11.79 -4.88 -12.88
CA ILE A 125 -13.01 -5.63 -12.58
C ILE A 125 -13.10 -6.88 -13.45
N LEU A 126 -13.06 -8.06 -12.81
CA LEU A 126 -13.11 -9.36 -13.50
C LEU A 126 -14.55 -9.82 -13.76
N LYS A 127 -15.45 -9.57 -12.80
CA LYS A 127 -16.90 -9.82 -12.90
C LYS A 127 -17.65 -9.20 -11.73
N THR A 128 -18.98 -9.13 -11.81
CA THR A 128 -19.82 -8.59 -10.74
C THR A 128 -20.93 -9.58 -10.35
N LYS A 129 -21.40 -9.47 -9.10
CA LYS A 129 -22.52 -10.26 -8.56
C LYS A 129 -23.24 -9.47 -7.48
N GLY A 130 -24.42 -8.94 -7.81
CA GLY A 130 -25.20 -8.12 -6.86
C GLY A 130 -24.39 -6.89 -6.42
N ALA A 131 -24.18 -6.75 -5.10
CA ALA A 131 -23.40 -5.66 -4.49
C ALA A 131 -21.88 -5.90 -4.46
N TRP A 132 -21.39 -6.98 -5.08
CA TRP A 132 -19.98 -7.38 -5.04
C TRP A 132 -19.34 -7.36 -6.44
N ALA A 133 -18.04 -7.08 -6.49
CA ALA A 133 -17.19 -7.25 -7.67
C ALA A 133 -16.06 -8.21 -7.32
N GLN A 134 -15.72 -9.10 -8.25
CA GLN A 134 -14.43 -9.78 -8.24
C GLN A 134 -13.47 -8.90 -9.03
N VAL A 135 -12.34 -8.58 -8.44
CA VAL A 135 -11.32 -7.70 -9.03
C VAL A 135 -9.98 -8.40 -9.10
N ALA A 136 -9.02 -7.84 -9.84
CA ALA A 136 -7.60 -8.16 -9.79
C ALA A 136 -6.82 -6.92 -9.36
N VAL A 137 -6.05 -6.98 -8.27
CA VAL A 137 -5.22 -5.88 -7.78
C VAL A 137 -3.93 -5.84 -8.58
N LYS A 138 -3.76 -4.80 -9.42
CA LYS A 138 -2.73 -4.73 -10.47
C LYS A 138 -1.33 -4.96 -9.92
N ASP A 139 -1.00 -4.29 -8.84
CA ASP A 139 0.35 -4.21 -8.28
C ASP A 139 0.73 -5.42 -7.41
N GLN A 140 -0.18 -6.40 -7.28
CA GLN A 140 0.08 -7.62 -6.53
C GLN A 140 0.25 -8.78 -7.50
N SER A 141 1.51 -9.04 -7.88
CA SER A 141 1.83 -10.11 -8.81
C SER A 141 1.49 -11.49 -8.23
N THR A 142 0.91 -12.34 -9.08
CA THR A 142 0.58 -13.74 -8.76
C THR A 142 0.34 -14.57 -10.02
N SER A 143 0.57 -15.88 -9.95
CA SER A 143 0.20 -16.85 -10.99
C SER A 143 -1.30 -17.06 -11.13
N LYS A 144 -2.11 -16.70 -10.13
CA LYS A 144 -3.57 -16.87 -10.12
C LYS A 144 -4.27 -16.12 -11.26
N ASN A 145 -3.76 -14.94 -11.64
CA ASN A 145 -4.34 -14.11 -12.69
C ASN A 145 -3.30 -13.11 -13.22
N LYS A 146 -3.17 -13.02 -14.55
CA LYS A 146 -2.20 -12.14 -15.22
C LYS A 146 -2.46 -10.63 -15.02
N LYS A 147 -3.68 -10.24 -14.63
CA LYS A 147 -4.06 -8.85 -14.39
C LYS A 147 -3.76 -8.38 -12.95
N GLY A 148 -3.26 -9.26 -12.09
CA GLY A 148 -3.02 -8.97 -10.67
C GLY A 148 -3.80 -9.89 -9.73
N TYR A 149 -3.72 -9.65 -8.42
CA TYR A 149 -4.21 -10.59 -7.41
C TYR A 149 -5.74 -10.62 -7.33
N PRO A 150 -6.39 -11.77 -7.59
CA PRO A 150 -7.84 -11.82 -7.69
C PRO A 150 -8.53 -11.95 -6.33
N GLY A 151 -9.70 -11.32 -6.18
CA GLY A 151 -10.57 -11.52 -5.00
C GLY A 151 -11.86 -10.69 -5.06
N TRP A 152 -12.78 -10.94 -4.14
CA TRP A 152 -14.08 -10.28 -4.10
C TRP A 152 -14.10 -9.10 -3.11
N VAL A 153 -14.68 -7.97 -3.53
CA VAL A 153 -14.87 -6.78 -2.70
C VAL A 153 -16.30 -6.22 -2.85
N PRO A 154 -16.87 -5.56 -1.82
CA PRO A 154 -18.09 -4.78 -1.99
C PRO A 154 -17.88 -3.67 -3.02
N LYS A 155 -18.79 -3.53 -4.00
CA LYS A 155 -18.66 -2.50 -5.05
C LYS A 155 -18.59 -1.08 -4.51
N LYS A 156 -19.23 -0.83 -3.37
CA LYS A 156 -19.19 0.48 -2.68
C LYS A 156 -17.83 0.85 -2.09
N GLN A 157 -16.85 -0.05 -2.12
CA GLN A 157 -15.45 0.24 -1.74
C GLN A 157 -14.59 0.60 -2.95
N LEU A 158 -15.20 0.66 -4.13
CA LEU A 158 -14.55 0.95 -5.39
C LEU A 158 -15.17 2.18 -6.00
N VAL A 159 -14.34 2.93 -6.72
CA VAL A 159 -14.76 4.05 -7.54
C VAL A 159 -14.10 3.93 -8.90
N GLU A 160 -14.86 4.13 -9.97
CA GLU A 160 -14.29 4.31 -11.31
C GLU A 160 -14.10 5.81 -11.52
N ASN A 161 -12.90 6.19 -11.95
CA ASN A 161 -12.54 7.58 -12.17
C ASN A 161 -11.37 7.63 -13.17
N ASP A 162 -11.69 7.65 -14.46
CA ASP A 162 -10.70 7.73 -15.55
C ASP A 162 -9.68 8.87 -15.32
N ARG A 163 -10.14 10.04 -14.85
CA ARG A 163 -9.28 11.19 -14.57
C ARG A 163 -8.23 10.93 -13.50
N PHE A 164 -8.57 10.17 -12.47
CA PHE A 164 -7.59 9.76 -11.46
C PHE A 164 -6.56 8.80 -12.05
N GLY A 165 -6.96 7.95 -13.01
CA GLY A 165 -6.04 7.12 -13.79
C GLY A 165 -5.05 7.94 -14.59
N ASP A 166 -5.55 8.90 -15.38
CA ASP A 166 -4.70 9.82 -16.15
C ASP A 166 -3.70 10.54 -15.24
N LEU A 167 -4.15 11.03 -14.08
CA LEU A 167 -3.26 11.67 -13.10
C LEU A 167 -2.20 10.71 -12.53
N LYS A 168 -2.52 9.43 -12.31
CA LYS A 168 -1.53 8.43 -11.87
C LYS A 168 -0.46 8.16 -12.94
N ASP A 169 -0.82 8.27 -14.21
CA ASP A 169 0.10 8.02 -15.32
C ASP A 169 0.93 9.28 -15.66
N ASP A 170 0.37 10.47 -15.49
CA ASP A 170 0.98 11.72 -15.98
C ASP A 170 1.68 12.57 -14.90
N GLN A 171 1.36 12.38 -13.60
CA GLN A 171 1.89 13.23 -12.52
C GLN A 171 2.96 12.53 -11.69
N PRO A 172 3.85 13.31 -11.05
CA PRO A 172 4.62 12.84 -9.89
C PRO A 172 3.70 12.24 -8.83
N ARG A 173 4.26 11.46 -7.91
CA ARG A 173 3.49 10.72 -6.90
C ARG A 173 4.03 10.96 -5.51
N ALA A 174 3.13 11.02 -4.54
CA ALA A 174 3.43 11.03 -3.12
C ALA A 174 3.15 9.65 -2.52
N VAL A 175 4.15 9.05 -1.87
CA VAL A 175 4.07 7.73 -1.26
C VAL A 175 4.18 7.85 0.25
N VAL A 176 3.17 7.36 0.98
CA VAL A 176 3.14 7.44 2.44
C VAL A 176 4.17 6.52 3.07
N THR A 177 5.08 7.08 3.86
CA THR A 177 6.18 6.36 4.53
C THR A 177 5.93 6.07 6.01
N LYS A 178 4.97 6.78 6.63
CA LYS A 178 4.50 6.46 7.99
C LYS A 178 3.53 5.29 7.98
N LYS A 179 3.30 4.70 9.16
CA LYS A 179 2.28 3.67 9.34
C LYS A 179 0.88 4.19 8.94
N LYS A 180 0.56 5.38 9.38
CA LYS A 180 -0.74 6.04 9.20
C LYS A 180 -0.47 7.53 9.08
N SER A 181 -1.24 8.20 8.23
CA SER A 181 -1.24 9.65 8.04
C SER A 181 -2.68 10.13 7.85
N GLU A 182 -2.90 11.41 8.09
CA GLU A 182 -4.21 12.07 7.93
C GLU A 182 -4.31 12.76 6.58
N LEU A 183 -5.53 12.82 6.04
CA LEU A 183 -5.87 13.69 4.91
C LEU A 183 -6.47 14.98 5.47
N GLU A 184 -5.82 16.11 5.22
CA GLU A 184 -6.28 17.42 5.65
C GLU A 184 -6.92 18.21 4.51
N GLY A 185 -7.83 19.13 4.85
CA GLY A 185 -8.36 20.11 3.90
C GLY A 185 -8.96 19.47 2.65
N ILE A 186 -9.79 18.44 2.82
CA ILE A 186 -10.42 17.73 1.71
C ILE A 186 -11.31 18.70 0.94
N GLU A 187 -11.03 18.82 -0.36
CA GLU A 187 -11.67 19.76 -1.28
C GLU A 187 -12.34 19.02 -2.44
N PHE A 188 -13.44 19.61 -2.95
CA PHE A 188 -14.13 19.17 -4.17
C PHE A 188 -14.74 17.75 -4.14
N THR A 189 -14.84 17.13 -2.96
CA THR A 189 -15.51 15.83 -2.79
C THR A 189 -16.40 15.79 -1.54
N LYS A 190 -17.34 14.83 -1.53
CA LYS A 190 -18.18 14.49 -0.36
C LYS A 190 -17.54 13.41 0.50
N ASP A 191 -16.43 12.81 0.05
CA ASP A 191 -15.66 11.86 0.85
C ASP A 191 -15.14 12.58 2.10
N THR A 192 -15.34 11.97 3.26
CA THR A 192 -14.83 12.49 4.54
C THR A 192 -13.38 12.08 4.79
N GLY A 193 -12.75 11.41 3.82
CA GLY A 193 -11.36 11.00 3.84
C GLY A 193 -11.20 9.61 4.44
N ALA A 194 -10.47 8.77 3.72
CA ALA A 194 -9.85 7.59 4.30
C ALA A 194 -8.65 8.01 5.16
N GLU A 195 -8.41 7.34 6.29
CA GLU A 195 -7.05 7.33 6.86
C GLU A 195 -6.14 6.69 5.81
N ILE A 196 -5.04 7.35 5.46
CA ILE A 196 -4.06 6.83 4.51
C ILE A 196 -2.97 6.10 5.28
N THR A 197 -2.43 5.05 4.67
CA THR A 197 -1.50 4.15 5.34
C THR A 197 -0.22 3.97 4.55
N PHE A 198 0.80 3.41 5.19
CA PHE A 198 2.04 3.00 4.57
C PHE A 198 1.85 2.39 3.17
N ASN A 199 2.65 2.82 2.19
CA ASN A 199 2.60 2.46 0.77
C ASN A 199 1.37 2.94 -0.02
N VAL A 200 0.50 3.78 0.54
CA VAL A 200 -0.48 4.52 -0.27
C VAL A 200 0.27 5.44 -1.22
N ASP A 201 -0.06 5.35 -2.51
CA ASP A 201 0.59 6.02 -3.63
C ASP A 201 -0.47 6.84 -4.39
N LEU A 202 -0.38 8.16 -4.29
CA LEU A 202 -1.35 9.10 -4.85
C LEU A 202 -0.67 10.10 -5.78
N PRO A 203 -1.34 10.54 -6.87
CA PRO A 203 -0.83 11.60 -7.74
C PRO A 203 -0.62 12.89 -6.95
N LEU A 204 0.58 13.47 -7.05
CA LEU A 204 0.92 14.79 -6.55
C LEU A 204 0.39 15.84 -7.53
N ILE A 205 -0.34 16.83 -7.01
CA ILE A 205 -0.90 17.92 -7.83
C ILE A 205 -0.36 19.30 -7.45
N ALA A 206 0.19 19.43 -6.24
CA ALA A 206 0.92 20.61 -5.78
C ALA A 206 1.76 20.24 -4.56
N GLN A 207 2.76 21.07 -4.24
CA GLN A 207 3.56 20.94 -3.03
C GLN A 207 3.88 22.34 -2.50
N ASP A 208 3.93 22.48 -1.17
CA ASP A 208 4.56 23.61 -0.50
C ASP A 208 5.60 23.10 0.53
N VAL A 209 6.10 24.00 1.39
CA VAL A 209 7.17 23.69 2.34
C VAL A 209 6.75 22.75 3.47
N ASP A 210 5.46 22.74 3.83
CA ASP A 210 4.93 21.99 4.97
C ASP A 210 4.08 20.80 4.50
N ASP A 211 3.46 20.88 3.32
CA ASP A 211 2.47 19.92 2.86
C ASP A 211 2.63 19.54 1.36
N VAL A 212 2.23 18.32 1.03
CA VAL A 212 1.93 17.91 -0.35
C VAL A 212 0.43 17.88 -0.57
N ARG A 213 -0.01 18.22 -1.78
CA ARG A 213 -1.39 18.11 -2.20
C ARG A 213 -1.53 16.96 -3.18
N VAL A 214 -2.47 16.06 -2.92
CA VAL A 214 -2.69 14.85 -3.71
C VAL A 214 -4.10 14.77 -4.28
N ALA A 215 -4.24 14.15 -5.44
CA ALA A 215 -5.54 13.79 -6.00
C ALA A 215 -6.11 12.56 -5.28
N LEU A 216 -7.44 12.50 -5.15
CA LEU A 216 -8.14 11.38 -4.50
C LEU A 216 -8.85 10.49 -5.53
N PRO A 217 -8.93 9.16 -5.32
CA PRO A 217 -9.60 8.23 -6.23
C PRO A 217 -11.07 8.59 -6.48
N GLY A 218 -11.78 9.06 -5.45
CA GLY A 218 -13.17 9.53 -5.55
C GLY A 218 -13.36 10.87 -6.26
N GLY A 219 -12.27 11.50 -6.71
CA GLY A 219 -12.25 12.90 -7.14
C GLY A 219 -11.97 13.85 -5.98
N GLY A 220 -11.56 15.06 -6.32
CA GLY A 220 -11.09 16.07 -5.38
C GLY A 220 -9.63 15.89 -4.99
N ALA A 221 -9.24 16.59 -3.93
CA ALA A 221 -7.88 16.60 -3.43
C ALA A 221 -7.82 16.77 -1.92
N ALA A 222 -6.69 16.40 -1.34
CA ALA A 222 -6.38 16.61 0.05
C ALA A 222 -4.90 16.94 0.24
N TRP A 223 -4.58 17.46 1.41
CA TRP A 223 -3.22 17.74 1.86
C TRP A 223 -2.71 16.63 2.77
N ILE A 224 -1.42 16.36 2.69
CA ILE A 224 -0.67 15.44 3.56
C ILE A 224 0.58 16.18 4.02
N ASP A 225 0.96 16.03 5.29
CA ASP A 225 2.22 16.56 5.80
C ASP A 225 3.39 16.01 4.98
N VAL A 226 4.26 16.89 4.47
CA VAL A 226 5.38 16.49 3.60
C VAL A 226 6.34 15.51 4.30
N SER A 227 6.43 15.55 5.63
CA SER A 227 7.29 14.64 6.41
C SER A 227 6.74 13.21 6.56
N ASP A 228 5.50 12.99 6.07
CA ASP A 228 4.83 11.69 6.07
C ASP A 228 4.91 10.96 4.73
N VAL A 229 5.45 11.60 3.69
CA VAL A 229 5.55 11.06 2.34
C VAL A 229 6.97 11.17 1.77
N ASP A 230 7.28 10.29 0.84
CA ASP A 230 8.32 10.53 -0.15
C ASP A 230 7.66 10.96 -1.47
N VAL A 231 8.26 11.92 -2.16
CA VAL A 231 7.80 12.37 -3.47
C VAL A 231 8.72 11.83 -4.55
N TYR A 232 8.11 11.26 -5.60
CA TYR A 232 8.81 10.74 -6.76
C TYR A 232 8.26 11.40 -8.02
N ASP A 233 9.15 11.71 -8.97
CA ASP A 233 8.74 12.08 -10.32
C ASP A 233 7.93 10.96 -10.99
N THR A 234 7.25 11.24 -12.11
CA THR A 234 6.39 10.29 -12.82
C THR A 234 7.10 8.96 -13.13
N ASP A 235 8.36 9.03 -13.59
CA ASP A 235 9.23 7.86 -13.82
C ASP A 235 10.19 7.57 -12.64
N GLY A 236 10.08 8.34 -11.56
CA GLY A 236 10.95 8.30 -10.39
C GLY A 236 10.76 7.03 -9.56
N LYS A 237 11.86 6.40 -9.20
CA LYS A 237 11.90 5.24 -8.29
C LYS A 237 12.69 5.57 -7.03
N PRO A 238 12.37 4.93 -5.90
CA PRO A 238 13.24 4.97 -4.73
C PRO A 238 14.67 4.58 -5.10
N GLU A 239 15.64 5.17 -4.41
CA GLU A 239 17.01 4.70 -4.50
C GLU A 239 17.09 3.21 -4.16
N LYS A 240 18.04 2.51 -4.78
CA LYS A 240 18.19 1.07 -4.53
C LYS A 240 18.53 0.86 -3.04
N PRO A 241 17.69 0.14 -2.28
CA PRO A 241 17.93 -0.05 -0.86
C PRO A 241 19.09 -1.02 -0.62
N SER A 242 19.79 -0.84 0.50
CA SER A 242 20.58 -1.86 1.14
C SER A 242 19.70 -2.85 1.90
N GLY A 243 20.30 -3.96 2.34
CA GLY A 243 19.62 -4.90 3.23
C GLY A 243 19.20 -4.27 4.56
N ASP A 244 19.98 -3.33 5.07
CA ASP A 244 19.71 -2.66 6.34
C ASP A 244 18.55 -1.66 6.22
N ASP A 245 18.36 -1.01 5.06
CA ASP A 245 17.21 -0.13 4.80
C ASP A 245 15.89 -0.92 4.80
N LEU A 246 15.90 -2.14 4.24
CA LEU A 246 14.75 -3.06 4.33
C LEU A 246 14.46 -3.42 5.79
N VAL A 247 15.50 -3.74 6.56
CA VAL A 247 15.39 -4.12 7.97
C VAL A 247 14.89 -2.96 8.83
N GLU A 248 15.35 -1.74 8.59
CA GLU A 248 14.88 -0.54 9.28
C GLU A 248 13.39 -0.32 9.03
N THR A 249 12.96 -0.36 7.77
CA THR A 249 11.53 -0.27 7.42
C THR A 249 10.71 -1.38 8.09
N ALA A 250 11.22 -2.61 8.13
CA ALA A 250 10.54 -3.72 8.79
C ALA A 250 10.38 -3.52 10.30
N LYS A 251 11.43 -3.03 10.97
CA LYS A 251 11.44 -2.75 12.42
C LYS A 251 10.41 -1.70 12.82
N LYS A 252 10.00 -0.81 11.92
CA LYS A 252 8.89 0.12 12.18
C LYS A 252 7.65 -0.64 12.63
N PHE A 253 7.40 -1.84 12.13
CA PHE A 253 6.19 -2.63 12.42
C PHE A 253 6.33 -3.65 13.54
N ASP A 254 7.46 -3.66 14.26
CA ASP A 254 7.63 -4.49 15.46
C ASP A 254 6.46 -4.29 16.43
N GLY A 255 5.91 -5.39 16.95
CA GLY A 255 4.72 -5.40 17.80
C GLY A 255 3.38 -5.24 17.08
N LEU A 256 3.33 -5.12 15.75
CA LEU A 256 2.07 -5.08 15.02
C LEU A 256 1.42 -6.48 14.96
N ARG A 257 0.16 -6.59 15.39
CA ARG A 257 -0.56 -7.87 15.42
C ARG A 257 -0.71 -8.49 14.03
N TYR A 258 -0.39 -9.78 13.90
CA TYR A 258 -0.59 -10.54 12.65
C TYR A 258 -2.04 -10.46 12.17
N LEU A 259 -2.26 -10.36 10.86
CA LEU A 259 -3.58 -10.49 10.24
C LEU A 259 -3.47 -11.32 8.95
N TRP A 260 -4.20 -12.44 8.86
CA TRP A 260 -4.21 -13.26 7.65
C TRP A 260 -4.63 -12.42 6.44
N ALA A 261 -3.94 -12.59 5.31
CA ALA A 261 -4.11 -11.81 4.08
C ALA A 261 -3.73 -10.32 4.18
N GLY A 262 -3.23 -9.86 5.34
CA GLY A 262 -2.95 -8.46 5.61
C GLY A 262 -1.73 -7.91 4.86
N VAL A 263 -1.88 -6.71 4.28
CA VAL A 263 -0.81 -5.95 3.58
C VAL A 263 -0.75 -4.49 4.03
N SER A 264 -1.20 -4.19 5.25
CA SER A 264 -1.25 -2.81 5.75
C SER A 264 -0.89 -2.71 7.24
N PRO A 265 -0.67 -1.50 7.77
CA PRO A 265 -0.40 -1.27 9.20
C PRO A 265 -1.58 -1.56 10.14
N TYR A 266 -2.68 -2.09 9.62
CA TYR A 266 -3.75 -2.73 10.41
C TYR A 266 -3.46 -4.21 10.73
N GLY A 267 -2.38 -4.76 10.19
CA GLY A 267 -1.89 -6.10 10.42
C GLY A 267 -1.38 -6.73 9.12
N PHE A 268 -0.26 -7.44 9.22
CA PHE A 268 0.33 -8.16 8.09
C PHE A 268 0.23 -9.67 8.29
N ASP A 269 0.13 -10.44 7.21
CA ASP A 269 0.59 -11.84 7.23
C ASP A 269 2.08 -11.92 6.87
N CYS A 270 2.66 -13.12 6.85
CA CYS A 270 4.09 -13.29 6.65
C CYS A 270 4.58 -12.75 5.31
N SER A 271 3.91 -13.11 4.22
CA SER A 271 4.30 -12.67 2.87
C SER A 271 3.83 -11.27 2.52
N GLY A 272 2.72 -10.82 3.11
CA GLY A 272 2.23 -9.46 3.02
C GLY A 272 3.13 -8.47 3.74
N PHE A 273 3.77 -8.89 4.84
CA PHE A 273 4.80 -8.12 5.52
C PHE A 273 6.02 -7.90 4.64
N THR A 274 6.62 -8.98 4.12
CA THR A 274 7.78 -8.88 3.22
C THR A 274 7.44 -8.13 1.94
N TYR A 275 6.30 -8.41 1.32
CA TYR A 275 5.79 -7.69 0.15
C TYR A 275 5.72 -6.18 0.41
N SER A 276 5.17 -5.77 1.54
CA SER A 276 5.00 -4.34 1.86
C SER A 276 6.33 -3.64 2.12
N ILE A 277 7.29 -4.31 2.77
CA ILE A 277 8.64 -3.75 3.00
C ILE A 277 9.36 -3.54 1.67
N TYR A 278 9.38 -4.55 0.80
CA TYR A 278 10.05 -4.45 -0.49
C TYR A 278 9.38 -3.42 -1.41
N ARG A 279 8.04 -3.36 -1.42
CA ARG A 279 7.29 -2.37 -2.19
C ARG A 279 7.60 -0.94 -1.77
N ALA A 280 7.81 -0.68 -0.48
CA ALA A 280 8.16 0.65 0.02
C ALA A 280 9.46 1.18 -0.58
N HIS A 281 10.33 0.29 -1.04
CA HIS A 281 11.59 0.60 -1.70
C HIS A 281 11.54 0.36 -3.21
N GLY A 282 10.34 0.37 -3.80
CA GLY A 282 10.13 0.27 -5.26
C GLY A 282 10.44 -1.12 -5.84
N ILE A 283 10.47 -2.16 -5.01
CA ILE A 283 10.76 -3.54 -5.42
C ILE A 283 9.50 -4.38 -5.33
N ASP A 284 8.98 -4.77 -6.49
CA ASP A 284 7.83 -5.66 -6.56
C ASP A 284 8.26 -7.13 -6.40
N ILE A 285 7.75 -7.78 -5.36
CA ILE A 285 7.81 -9.23 -5.19
C ILE A 285 6.40 -9.83 -5.21
N PRO A 286 6.25 -11.13 -5.51
CA PRO A 286 4.95 -11.79 -5.45
C PRO A 286 4.28 -11.65 -4.08
N ARG A 287 2.94 -11.61 -4.08
CA ARG A 287 2.16 -11.45 -2.84
C ARG A 287 2.25 -12.66 -1.91
N ASP A 288 2.36 -13.88 -2.46
CA ASP A 288 2.32 -15.13 -1.70
C ASP A 288 3.73 -15.70 -1.43
N SER A 289 3.95 -16.25 -0.23
CA SER A 289 5.25 -16.80 0.20
C SER A 289 5.79 -17.88 -0.74
N GLY A 290 4.92 -18.74 -1.28
CA GLY A 290 5.31 -19.78 -2.23
C GLY A 290 5.91 -19.22 -3.53
N GLU A 291 5.40 -18.10 -4.01
CA GLU A 291 5.91 -17.44 -5.22
C GLU A 291 7.17 -16.64 -4.89
N GLN A 292 7.20 -15.94 -3.75
CA GLN A 292 8.41 -15.29 -3.23
C GLN A 292 9.58 -16.28 -3.09
N ALA A 293 9.32 -17.52 -2.66
CA ALA A 293 10.32 -18.58 -2.51
C ALA A 293 10.98 -19.01 -3.83
N THR A 294 10.43 -18.59 -4.97
CA THR A 294 10.99 -18.85 -6.31
C THR A 294 11.58 -17.60 -6.97
N THR A 295 11.44 -16.44 -6.33
CA THR A 295 11.91 -15.13 -6.83
C THR A 295 13.34 -14.85 -6.39
N GLY A 296 14.10 -14.10 -7.19
CA GLY A 296 15.47 -13.69 -6.86
C GLY A 296 16.50 -14.83 -6.84
N LYS A 297 17.68 -14.54 -6.31
CA LYS A 297 18.82 -15.46 -6.26
C LYS A 297 18.73 -16.40 -5.05
N LYS A 298 18.98 -17.70 -5.25
CA LYS A 298 19.14 -18.65 -4.14
C LYS A 298 20.37 -18.29 -3.30
N VAL A 299 20.22 -18.32 -1.97
CA VAL A 299 21.30 -18.04 -1.02
C VAL A 299 21.54 -19.28 -0.16
N ALA A 300 22.81 -19.63 0.04
CA ALA A 300 23.19 -20.67 0.99
C ALA A 300 23.13 -20.11 2.42
N GLU A 301 22.83 -20.94 3.41
CA GLU A 301 22.67 -20.51 4.81
C GLU A 301 23.89 -19.74 5.35
N GLY A 302 25.11 -20.14 4.96
CA GLY A 302 26.35 -19.46 5.36
C GLY A 302 26.58 -18.08 4.71
N ASP A 303 25.79 -17.73 3.68
CA ASP A 303 25.93 -16.50 2.88
C ASP A 303 24.80 -15.49 3.13
N LEU A 304 23.96 -15.74 4.15
CA LEU A 304 22.82 -14.88 4.49
C LEU A 304 23.28 -13.45 4.82
N LYS A 305 22.52 -12.48 4.30
CA LYS A 305 22.70 -11.05 4.55
C LYS A 305 21.37 -10.41 4.92
N ALA A 306 21.42 -9.28 5.62
CA ALA A 306 20.24 -8.48 5.94
C ALA A 306 19.37 -8.28 4.69
N GLY A 307 18.06 -8.42 4.83
CA GLY A 307 17.10 -8.32 3.72
C GLY A 307 16.81 -9.65 3.03
N ASP A 308 17.66 -10.68 3.12
CA ASP A 308 17.36 -11.98 2.53
C ASP A 308 16.08 -12.59 3.13
N LEU A 309 15.26 -13.22 2.29
CA LEU A 309 14.03 -13.88 2.72
C LEU A 309 14.30 -15.36 3.04
N LEU A 310 13.92 -15.79 4.23
CA LEU A 310 13.98 -17.17 4.71
C LEU A 310 12.61 -17.83 4.53
N PHE A 311 12.56 -18.99 3.90
CA PHE A 311 11.31 -19.71 3.62
C PHE A 311 11.24 -21.03 4.38
N PHE A 312 10.05 -21.34 4.88
CA PHE A 312 9.77 -22.55 5.65
C PHE A 312 8.63 -23.33 5.00
N SER A 313 8.82 -24.64 4.86
CA SER A 313 7.90 -25.53 4.17
C SER A 313 7.44 -26.67 5.05
N THR A 314 6.22 -27.14 4.78
CA THR A 314 5.72 -28.39 5.36
C THR A 314 6.57 -29.56 4.87
N SER A 315 6.42 -30.73 5.51
CA SER A 315 7.05 -31.97 5.05
C SER A 315 6.67 -32.38 3.62
N SER A 316 5.53 -31.89 3.10
CA SER A 316 5.11 -32.07 1.70
C SER A 316 5.79 -31.08 0.72
N GLY A 317 6.70 -30.24 1.20
CA GLY A 317 7.43 -29.24 0.41
C GLY A 317 6.66 -27.96 0.13
N THR A 318 5.47 -27.77 0.71
CA THR A 318 4.66 -26.56 0.50
C THR A 318 5.14 -25.45 1.42
N VAL A 319 5.62 -24.34 0.85
CA VAL A 319 6.01 -23.15 1.61
C VAL A 319 4.78 -22.58 2.32
N HIS A 320 4.89 -22.38 3.63
CA HIS A 320 3.80 -21.85 4.46
C HIS A 320 4.20 -20.59 5.23
N HIS A 321 5.50 -20.30 5.36
CA HIS A 321 5.98 -19.13 6.08
C HIS A 321 7.20 -18.49 5.41
N VAL A 322 7.34 -17.17 5.63
CA VAL A 322 8.50 -16.38 5.22
C VAL A 322 8.87 -15.39 6.32
N GLY A 323 10.16 -15.22 6.55
CA GLY A 323 10.73 -14.17 7.40
C GLY A 323 11.87 -13.45 6.68
N MET A 324 12.22 -12.26 7.14
CA MET A 324 13.36 -11.51 6.59
C MET A 324 14.54 -11.60 7.56
N TYR A 325 15.70 -12.02 7.06
CA TYR A 325 16.94 -12.09 7.83
C TYR A 325 17.41 -10.68 8.19
N VAL A 326 17.82 -10.49 9.44
CA VAL A 326 18.23 -9.17 9.98
C VAL A 326 19.67 -9.14 10.49
N GLY A 327 20.47 -10.16 10.17
CA GLY A 327 21.82 -10.35 10.72
C GLY A 327 21.83 -11.22 11.97
N ASP A 328 23.03 -11.62 12.40
CA ASP A 328 23.30 -12.28 13.69
C ASP A 328 22.44 -13.52 14.00
N GLY A 329 22.08 -14.30 12.96
CA GLY A 329 21.25 -15.49 13.11
C GLY A 329 19.77 -15.19 13.40
N LYS A 330 19.33 -13.94 13.18
CA LYS A 330 17.98 -13.49 13.48
C LYS A 330 17.16 -13.21 12.23
N MET A 331 15.84 -13.27 12.40
CA MET A 331 14.88 -12.81 11.40
C MET A 331 13.77 -11.98 12.06
N ILE A 332 13.16 -11.08 11.29
CA ILE A 332 11.91 -10.40 11.61
C ILE A 332 10.78 -10.97 10.74
N HIS A 333 9.61 -11.20 11.32
CA HIS A 333 8.48 -11.79 10.60
C HIS A 333 7.13 -11.45 11.24
N SER A 334 6.04 -11.69 10.51
CA SER A 334 4.67 -11.74 11.05
C SER A 334 4.19 -13.21 11.04
N PRO A 335 4.24 -13.95 12.16
CA PRO A 335 4.21 -15.41 12.07
C PRO A 335 2.84 -16.04 12.05
N ASN A 336 1.90 -15.62 12.90
CA ASN A 336 0.56 -16.21 12.95
C ASN A 336 -0.40 -15.39 13.82
N ALA A 337 -1.69 -15.72 13.76
CA ALA A 337 -2.79 -15.05 14.45
C ALA A 337 -2.67 -14.93 15.99
N SER A 338 -1.78 -15.71 16.62
CA SER A 338 -1.53 -15.65 18.07
C SER A 338 -0.40 -14.68 18.46
N LYS A 339 0.32 -14.14 17.48
CA LYS A 339 1.54 -13.35 17.66
C LYS A 339 1.49 -12.03 16.89
N ASP A 340 2.48 -11.20 17.19
CA ASP A 340 2.72 -9.92 16.55
C ASP A 340 3.93 -10.05 15.63
N VAL A 341 4.30 -8.98 14.94
CA VAL A 341 5.61 -8.90 14.30
C VAL A 341 6.68 -8.86 15.39
N TYR A 342 7.72 -9.68 15.28
CA TYR A 342 8.86 -9.65 16.20
C TYR A 342 10.15 -10.18 15.58
N VAL A 343 11.29 -9.80 16.17
CA VAL A 343 12.61 -10.35 15.87
C VAL A 343 12.86 -11.62 16.69
N THR A 344 13.36 -12.67 16.04
CA THR A 344 13.69 -13.95 16.70
C THR A 344 14.97 -14.55 16.16
N ASP A 345 15.65 -15.37 16.96
CA ASP A 345 16.62 -16.34 16.43
C ASP A 345 15.89 -17.33 15.52
N TRP A 346 16.29 -17.42 14.26
CA TRP A 346 15.50 -18.16 13.27
C TRP A 346 15.65 -19.68 13.44
N LYS A 347 16.81 -20.16 13.90
CA LYS A 347 17.06 -21.60 14.15
C LYS A 347 16.28 -22.11 15.35
N SER A 348 16.25 -21.32 16.42
CA SER A 348 15.46 -21.64 17.62
C SER A 348 13.97 -21.58 17.35
N TRP A 349 13.54 -20.75 16.39
CA TRP A 349 12.15 -20.70 15.93
C TRP A 349 11.80 -21.91 15.04
N ASP A 350 12.72 -22.35 14.20
CA ASP A 350 12.56 -23.49 13.30
C ASP A 350 12.77 -24.86 13.98
N THR A 351 12.04 -25.12 15.06
CA THR A 351 12.14 -26.40 15.80
C THR A 351 11.73 -27.62 14.96
N GLY A 352 10.99 -27.39 13.88
CA GLY A 352 10.54 -28.43 12.95
C GLY A 352 11.54 -28.75 11.84
N ASN A 353 12.67 -28.01 11.76
CA ASN A 353 13.62 -28.10 10.66
C ASN A 353 12.93 -27.98 9.29
N GLU A 354 12.10 -26.95 9.18
CA GLU A 354 11.25 -26.63 8.03
C GLU A 354 11.90 -25.64 7.07
N LEU A 355 13.06 -25.04 7.40
CA LEU A 355 13.80 -24.18 6.47
C LEU A 355 14.00 -24.89 5.14
N SER A 356 13.41 -24.32 4.08
CA SER A 356 13.42 -24.89 2.73
C SER A 356 14.27 -24.08 1.74
N GLY A 357 14.72 -22.89 2.16
CA GLY A 357 15.72 -22.12 1.44
C GLY A 357 15.68 -20.62 1.75
N ALA A 358 16.62 -19.89 1.15
CA ALA A 358 16.69 -18.43 1.25
C ALA A 358 16.78 -17.78 -0.13
N ARG A 359 16.21 -16.58 -0.26
CA ARG A 359 16.26 -15.76 -1.48
C ARG A 359 16.79 -14.37 -1.22
N ARG A 360 17.70 -13.91 -2.08
CA ARG A 360 18.14 -12.52 -2.17
C ARG A 360 17.46 -11.84 -3.34
N ILE A 361 16.80 -10.74 -3.05
CA ILE A 361 16.07 -9.94 -4.04
C ILE A 361 16.93 -8.78 -4.57
N ILE A 362 17.76 -8.16 -3.73
CA ILE A 362 18.60 -6.98 -4.05
C ILE A 362 20.06 -7.27 -4.36
#